data_AF-Q9DFG0-F1
#
_entry.id   AF-Q9DFG0-F1
#
_cell.length_a   1.000
_cell.length_b   1.000
_cell.length_c   1.000
_cell.angle_alpha   90.00
_cell.angle_beta   90.00
_cell.angle_gamma   90.00
#
_symmetry.space_group_name_H-M   'P 1'
#
loop_
_entity.id
_entity.type
_entity.pdbx_description
1 polymer ?
#
loop_
_entity_poly.entity_id
_entity_poly.type
_entity_poly.pdbx_seq_one_letter_code
_entity_poly.pdbx_strand_id
1 'polypeptide(L)' 'LHPGFQNVSDWDNDLALIQLKRPFTLSEDVMPIPLPERGEDLAEAAQKKGIITGWGLGVHFTAAESLKHLVLPVVRA' A
#
# COMPACT_ATOMS: atom_id res chain seq x y z
N LEU A 1 -1.71 -13.49 9.33
CA LEU A 1 -2.90 -12.64 9.06
C LEU A 1 -3.19 -11.83 10.30
N HIS A 2 -3.66 -10.59 10.19
CA HIS A 2 -4.04 -9.82 11.37
C HIS A 2 -5.13 -10.59 12.16
N PRO A 3 -5.00 -10.77 13.49
CA PRO A 3 -5.95 -11.58 14.28
C PRO A 3 -7.41 -11.08 14.22
N GLY A 4 -7.60 -9.78 14.00
CA GLY A 4 -8.92 -9.15 13.89
C GLY A 4 -9.51 -9.13 12.47
N PHE A 5 -8.83 -9.66 11.46
CA PHE A 5 -9.35 -9.71 10.10
C PHE A 5 -10.56 -10.65 10.02
N GLN A 6 -11.67 -10.16 9.47
CA GLN A 6 -12.90 -10.94 9.25
C GLN A 6 -13.17 -11.02 7.74
N ASN A 7 -13.32 -12.23 7.21
CA ASN A 7 -13.59 -12.47 5.78
C ASN A 7 -15.06 -12.17 5.38
N VAL A 8 -15.78 -11.40 6.20
CA VAL A 8 -17.21 -11.10 6.06
C VAL A 8 -17.54 -9.62 6.33
N SER A 9 -16.56 -8.79 6.70
CA SER A 9 -16.77 -7.39 7.08
C SER A 9 -16.17 -6.40 6.08
N ASP A 10 -16.49 -5.12 6.30
CA ASP A 10 -16.15 -3.95 5.47
C ASP A 10 -14.65 -3.54 5.52
N TRP A 11 -13.73 -4.49 5.32
CA TRP A 11 -12.27 -4.24 5.21
C TRP A 11 -11.55 -3.90 6.52
N ASP A 12 -12.20 -4.09 7.66
CA ASP A 12 -11.58 -3.93 8.98
C ASP A 12 -10.35 -4.85 9.15
N ASN A 13 -9.24 -4.24 9.53
CA ASN A 13 -7.95 -4.90 9.74
C ASN A 13 -7.42 -5.71 8.55
N ASP A 14 -7.64 -5.24 7.32
CA ASP A 14 -7.08 -5.83 6.10
C ASP A 14 -5.55 -5.63 6.00
N LEU A 15 -4.80 -6.47 6.73
CA LEU A 15 -3.33 -6.44 6.80
C LEU A 15 -2.75 -7.84 7.07
N ALA A 16 -1.62 -8.14 6.42
CA ALA A 16 -0.85 -9.36 6.66
C ALA A 16 0.66 -9.10 6.56
N LEU A 17 1.45 -9.96 7.22
CA LEU A 17 2.89 -10.05 7.05
C LEU A 17 3.23 -11.37 6.34
N ILE A 18 4.16 -11.31 5.39
CA ILE A 18 4.70 -12.48 4.69
C ILE A 18 6.18 -12.58 5.05
N GLN A 19 6.56 -13.67 5.69
CA GLN A 19 7.96 -13.96 6.00
C GLN A 19 8.60 -14.74 4.85
N LEU A 20 9.64 -14.16 4.24
CA LEU A 20 10.40 -14.85 3.21
C LEU A 20 11.25 -15.96 3.83
N LYS A 21 11.36 -17.10 3.13
CA LYS A 21 12.21 -18.22 3.57
C LYS A 21 13.70 -17.88 3.55
N ARG A 22 14.11 -16.95 2.70
CA ARG A 22 15.49 -16.47 2.52
C ARG A 22 15.46 -14.95 2.36
N PRO A 23 16.45 -14.22 2.89
CA PRO A 23 16.56 -12.78 2.69
C PRO A 23 16.78 -12.46 1.21
N PHE A 24 16.28 -11.31 0.76
CA PHE A 24 16.60 -10.75 -0.55
C PHE A 24 17.83 -9.84 -0.46
N THR A 25 18.53 -9.69 -1.57
CA THR A 25 19.65 -8.76 -1.70
C THR A 25 19.12 -7.37 -2.04
N LEU A 26 19.56 -6.36 -1.30
CA LEU A 26 19.25 -4.97 -1.62
C LEU A 26 20.03 -4.49 -2.85
N SER A 27 19.40 -3.67 -3.67
CA SER A 27 20.00 -3.08 -4.86
C SER A 27 19.38 -1.72 -5.16
N GLU A 28 19.80 -1.08 -6.26
CA GLU A 28 19.18 0.16 -6.75
C GLU A 28 17.69 -0.03 -7.08
N ASP A 29 17.30 -1.24 -7.51
CA ASP A 29 15.91 -1.57 -7.89
C ASP A 29 15.10 -2.22 -6.76
N VAL A 30 15.74 -2.61 -5.65
CA VAL A 30 15.11 -3.38 -4.57
C VAL A 30 15.46 -2.79 -3.20
N MET A 31 14.53 -2.03 -2.63
CA MET A 31 14.64 -1.46 -1.28
C MET A 31 13.32 -1.52 -0.50
N PRO A 32 13.36 -1.68 0.83
CA PRO A 32 12.17 -1.64 1.68
C PRO A 32 11.64 -0.21 1.85
N ILE A 33 10.33 -0.10 2.09
CA ILE A 33 9.68 1.18 2.48
C ILE A 33 9.76 1.36 4.01
N PRO A 34 10.03 2.57 4.53
CA PRO A 34 9.98 2.83 5.97
C PRO A 34 8.57 2.63 6.52
N LEU A 35 8.48 2.18 7.78
CA LEU A 35 7.21 2.08 8.49
C LEU A 35 6.85 3.44 9.12
N PRO A 36 5.55 3.79 9.17
CA PRO A 36 5.09 4.99 9.87
C PRO A 36 5.31 4.88 11.38
N GLU A 37 5.45 6.02 12.05
CA GLU A 37 5.57 6.06 13.51
C GLU A 37 4.20 5.87 14.17
N ARG A 38 4.21 5.31 15.39
CA ARG A 38 2.96 5.10 16.14
C ARG A 38 2.38 6.46 16.54
N GLY A 39 1.14 6.72 16.12
CA GLY A 39 0.45 7.97 16.44
C GLY A 39 0.73 9.10 15.47
N GLU A 40 1.37 8.82 14.32
CA GLU A 40 1.41 9.78 13.21
C GLU A 40 -0.02 10.09 12.75
N ASP A 41 -0.45 11.34 12.95
CA ASP A 41 -1.83 11.75 12.71
C ASP A 41 -2.10 11.95 11.22
N LEU A 42 -2.94 11.07 10.66
CA LEU A 42 -3.42 11.20 9.27
C LEU A 42 -4.28 12.45 9.07
N ALA A 43 -4.80 13.08 10.13
CA ALA A 43 -5.52 14.35 10.05
C ALA A 43 -4.60 15.54 9.74
N GLU A 44 -3.30 15.47 10.13
CA GLU A 44 -2.24 16.38 9.67
C GLU A 44 -1.74 16.01 8.25
N ALA A 45 -2.13 14.82 7.75
CA ALA A 45 -1.89 14.41 6.38
C ALA A 45 -3.00 14.83 5.40
N ALA A 46 -4.09 15.44 5.86
CA ALA A 46 -5.07 16.06 4.96
C ALA A 46 -4.34 17.09 4.08
N GLN A 47 -4.49 16.97 2.75
CA GLN A 47 -3.72 17.71 1.71
C GLN A 47 -2.29 17.20 1.40
N LYS A 48 -1.72 16.24 2.17
CA LYS A 48 -0.51 15.53 1.72
C LYS A 48 -0.86 14.65 0.52
N LYS A 49 0.12 14.47 -0.37
CA LYS A 49 -0.02 13.62 -1.55
C LYS A 49 0.54 12.23 -1.26
N GLY A 50 -0.25 11.20 -1.50
CA GLY A 50 0.19 9.81 -1.53
C GLY A 50 0.54 9.38 -2.95
N ILE A 51 1.39 8.35 -3.07
CA ILE A 51 1.70 7.70 -4.34
C ILE A 51 1.14 6.28 -4.30
N ILE A 52 0.34 5.92 -5.30
CA ILE A 52 -0.11 4.53 -5.51
C ILE A 52 0.57 3.98 -6.76
N THR A 53 1.00 2.72 -6.72
CA THR A 53 1.68 2.05 -7.82
C THR A 53 1.08 0.67 -8.07
N GLY A 54 1.13 0.19 -9.31
CA GLY A 54 0.70 -1.19 -9.62
C GLY A 54 0.48 -1.47 -11.10
N TRP A 55 0.09 -2.72 -11.38
CA TRP A 55 -0.28 -3.24 -12.70
C TRP A 55 -1.78 -3.57 -12.82
N GLY A 56 -2.60 -3.00 -11.93
CA GLY A 56 -4.04 -3.26 -11.87
C GLY A 56 -4.79 -2.86 -13.14
N LEU A 57 -6.09 -3.14 -13.14
CA LEU A 57 -6.96 -2.81 -14.27
C LEU A 57 -7.08 -1.28 -14.44
N GLY A 58 -6.74 -0.80 -15.64
CA GLY A 58 -6.92 0.59 -16.00
C GLY A 58 -8.34 0.92 -16.47
N VAL A 59 -8.52 2.10 -17.05
CA VAL A 59 -9.80 2.60 -17.57
C VAL A 59 -10.43 1.72 -18.66
N HIS A 60 -9.62 0.89 -19.33
CA HIS A 60 -10.06 -0.04 -20.36
C HIS A 60 -10.33 -1.45 -19.83
N PHE A 61 -10.31 -1.65 -18.50
CA PHE A 61 -10.44 -2.95 -17.85
C PHE A 61 -9.41 -3.99 -18.32
N THR A 62 -8.26 -3.52 -18.79
CA THR A 62 -7.11 -4.34 -19.13
C THR A 62 -6.01 -4.14 -18.10
N ALA A 63 -5.28 -5.22 -17.81
CA ALA A 63 -4.10 -5.15 -16.95
C ALA A 63 -3.01 -4.31 -17.62
N ALA A 64 -2.26 -3.55 -16.84
CA ALA A 64 -1.17 -2.75 -17.38
C ALA A 64 0.04 -3.65 -17.72
N GLU A 65 0.65 -3.43 -18.88
CA GLU A 65 1.87 -4.15 -19.30
C GLU A 65 3.15 -3.65 -18.60
N SER A 66 3.10 -2.44 -18.06
CA SER A 66 4.20 -1.78 -17.36
C SER A 66 3.70 -1.13 -16.07
N LEU A 67 4.58 -1.02 -15.07
CA LEU A 67 4.24 -0.42 -13.77
C LEU A 67 3.75 1.01 -13.98
N LYS A 68 2.58 1.32 -13.42
CA LYS A 68 2.02 2.67 -13.41
C LYS A 68 2.08 3.23 -12.00
N HIS A 69 2.05 4.56 -11.91
CA HIS A 69 1.90 5.26 -10.64
C HIS A 69 0.95 6.46 -10.78
N LEU A 70 0.28 6.79 -9.68
CA LEU A 70 -0.57 7.98 -9.55
C LEU A 70 -0.24 8.71 -8.25
N VAL A 71 -0.30 10.03 -8.30
CA VAL A 71 -0.11 10.91 -7.14
C VAL A 71 -1.47 11.49 -6.77
N LEU A 72 -1.99 11.16 -5.58
CA LEU A 72 -3.34 11.54 -5.15
C LEU A 72 -3.31 12.29 -3.81
N PRO A 73 -4.16 13.30 -3.61
CA PRO A 73 -4.29 13.93 -2.30
C PRO A 73 -5.01 13.02 -1.30
N VAL A 74 -4.59 13.05 -0.03
CA VAL A 74 -5.36 12.44 1.06
C VAL A 74 -6.60 13.29 1.34
N VAL A 75 -7.76 12.64 1.34
CA VAL A 75 -9.06 13.25 1.64
C VAL A 75 -9.57 12.74 2.98
N ARG A 76 -10.33 13.57 3.70
CA ARG A 76 -11.07 13.12 4.89
C ARG A 76 -12.30 12.35 4.44
N ALA A 77 -12.54 11.20 5.07
CA ALA A 77 -13.75 10.39 4.90
C ALA A 77 -14.91 10.98 5.69
#